data_AF-A0A0C1EBL3-F1
#
_entry.id   AF-A0A0C1EBL3-F1
#
_cell.length_a   1.000
_cell.length_b   1.000
_cell.length_c   1.000
_cell.angle_alpha   90.00
_cell.angle_beta   90.00
_cell.angle_gamma   90.00
#
_symmetry.space_group_name_H-M   'P 1'
#
loop_
_entity.id
_entity.type
_entity.pdbx_description
1 polymer ?
#
loop_
_entity_poly.entity_id
_entity_poly.type
_entity_poly.pdbx_seq_one_letter_code
_entity_poly.pdbx_strand_id
1 'polypeptide(L)'
;MHFFSSLIFLALVGSLAAQYARVKGRDPFRWFVIGMLFSLLGLLVLFLLPDLSKKKQAEQESDSTSSSEEELLDVHPVEWSKDWFYVDVNKKSVGPVSMPVLIDLWKAEKIRLSTLVWSEGMTGWEKIEDLRSLMTCLEKN
;
A
#
# COMPACT_ATOMS: atom_id res chain seq x y z
N MET A 1 -47.76 8.50 -0.49
CA MET A 1 -46.96 7.54 -1.29
C MET A 1 -45.69 8.13 -1.93
N HIS A 2 -45.53 9.45 -2.04
CA HIS A 2 -44.34 10.08 -2.69
C HIS A 2 -43.02 9.97 -1.90
N PHE A 3 -43.05 9.91 -0.57
CA PHE A 3 -41.84 9.79 0.25
C PHE A 3 -41.05 8.49 0.02
N PHE A 4 -41.75 7.38 -0.18
CA PHE A 4 -41.11 6.08 -0.46
C PHE A 4 -40.43 6.05 -1.84
N SER A 5 -40.99 6.73 -2.84
CA SER A 5 -40.41 6.82 -4.18
C SER A 5 -39.09 7.61 -4.19
N SER A 6 -39.01 8.71 -3.43
CA SER A 6 -37.78 9.49 -3.27
C SER A 6 -36.67 8.68 -2.57
N LEU A 7 -37.05 7.90 -1.54
CA LEU A 7 -36.12 7.04 -0.80
C LEU A 7 -35.51 5.94 -1.68
N ILE A 8 -36.32 5.33 -2.55
CA ILE A 8 -35.87 4.28 -3.49
C ILE A 8 -34.95 4.89 -4.56
N PHE A 9 -35.28 6.08 -5.07
CA PHE A 9 -34.44 6.77 -6.05
C PHE A 9 -33.06 7.14 -5.47
N LEU A 10 -33.00 7.64 -4.23
CA LEU A 10 -31.75 7.90 -3.51
C LEU A 10 -30.91 6.62 -3.32
N ALA A 11 -31.55 5.51 -2.97
CA ALA A 11 -30.87 4.23 -2.80
C ALA A 11 -30.27 3.72 -4.13
N LEU A 12 -30.97 3.89 -5.26
CA LEU A 12 -30.48 3.49 -6.57
C LEU A 12 -29.29 4.34 -7.04
N VAL A 13 -29.36 5.66 -6.86
CA VAL A 13 -28.26 6.57 -7.22
C VAL A 13 -27.02 6.30 -6.35
N GLY A 14 -27.21 6.09 -5.05
CA GLY A 14 -26.12 5.68 -4.14
C GLY A 14 -25.51 4.33 -4.51
N SER A 15 -26.32 3.37 -4.94
CA SER A 15 -25.87 2.04 -5.38
C SER A 15 -25.06 2.11 -6.69
N LEU A 16 -25.50 2.92 -7.66
CA LEU A 16 -24.75 3.17 -8.90
C LEU A 16 -23.40 3.84 -8.63
N ALA A 17 -23.35 4.81 -7.72
CA ALA A 17 -22.09 5.44 -7.28
C ALA A 17 -21.15 4.42 -6.63
N ALA A 18 -21.67 3.54 -5.78
CA ALA A 18 -20.90 2.48 -5.13
C ALA A 18 -20.36 1.45 -6.14
N GLN A 19 -21.16 1.08 -7.15
CA GLN A 19 -20.70 0.19 -8.23
C GLN A 19 -19.61 0.85 -9.09
N TYR A 20 -19.73 2.13 -9.40
CA TYR A 20 -18.71 2.86 -10.15
C TYR A 20 -17.41 3.03 -9.34
N ALA A 21 -17.50 3.21 -8.02
CA ALA A 21 -16.35 3.21 -7.13
C ALA A 21 -15.63 1.86 -7.07
N ARG A 22 -16.37 0.73 -7.17
CA ARG A 22 -15.81 -0.62 -7.21
C ARG A 22 -14.94 -0.85 -8.45
N VAL A 23 -15.36 -0.34 -9.61
CA VAL A 23 -14.58 -0.41 -10.86
C VAL A 23 -13.26 0.37 -10.75
N LYS A 24 -13.22 1.43 -9.93
CA LYS A 24 -12.01 2.21 -9.63
C LYS A 24 -11.21 1.70 -8.42
N GLY A 25 -11.50 0.50 -7.89
CA GLY A 25 -10.75 -0.09 -6.78
C GLY A 25 -10.90 0.63 -5.44
N ARG A 26 -11.99 1.39 -5.23
CA ARG A 26 -12.26 2.13 -3.98
C ARG A 26 -13.32 1.43 -3.13
N ASP A 27 -13.25 1.57 -1.80
CA ASP A 27 -14.20 0.94 -0.86
C ASP A 27 -15.65 1.30 -1.20
N PRO A 28 -16.47 0.33 -1.65
CA PRO A 28 -17.85 0.59 -2.05
C PRO A 28 -18.70 1.16 -0.92
N PHE A 29 -18.40 0.77 0.32
CA PHE A 29 -19.12 1.18 1.51
C PHE A 29 -18.95 2.67 1.84
N ARG A 30 -17.74 3.22 1.72
CA ARG A 30 -17.47 4.64 2.00
C ARG A 30 -18.11 5.57 0.96
N TRP A 31 -18.18 5.11 -0.29
CA TRP A 31 -18.85 5.84 -1.37
C TRP A 31 -20.38 5.75 -1.31
N PHE A 32 -20.94 4.68 -0.77
CA PHE A 32 -22.38 4.61 -0.48
C PHE A 32 -22.78 5.60 0.61
N VAL A 33 -22.04 5.65 1.72
CA VAL A 33 -22.32 6.56 2.85
C VAL A 33 -22.18 8.02 2.45
N ILE A 34 -21.18 8.37 1.63
CA ILE A 34 -21.01 9.75 1.13
C ILE A 34 -22.12 10.15 0.16
N GLY A 35 -22.59 9.23 -0.69
CA GLY A 35 -23.71 9.47 -1.60
C GLY A 35 -25.04 9.62 -0.88
N MET A 36 -25.22 8.94 0.24
CA MET A 36 -26.41 9.04 1.09
C MET A 36 -26.47 10.38 1.86
N LEU A 37 -25.34 10.89 2.34
CA LEU A 37 -25.26 12.12 3.14
C LEU A 37 -25.06 13.40 2.31
N PHE A 38 -24.37 13.32 1.18
CA PHE A 38 -23.96 14.47 0.37
C PHE A 38 -24.09 14.19 -1.13
N SER A 39 -25.30 13.80 -1.56
CA SER A 39 -25.64 13.36 -2.91
C SER A 39 -25.03 14.20 -4.05
N LEU A 40 -24.98 15.54 -3.91
CA LEU A 40 -24.35 16.43 -4.92
C LEU A 40 -22.81 16.48 -4.80
N LEU A 41 -22.29 16.45 -3.57
CA LEU A 41 -20.86 16.60 -3.29
C LEU A 41 -20.07 15.34 -3.64
N GLY A 42 -20.69 14.16 -3.50
CA GLY A 42 -20.09 12.89 -3.92
C GLY A 42 -19.74 12.89 -5.42
N LEU A 43 -20.67 13.31 -6.29
CA LEU A 43 -20.39 13.37 -7.72
C LEU A 43 -19.25 14.36 -8.05
N LEU A 44 -19.20 15.51 -7.37
CA LEU A 44 -18.15 16.52 -7.56
C LEU A 44 -16.77 16.02 -7.13
N VAL A 45 -16.69 15.32 -5.99
CA VAL A 45 -15.44 14.71 -5.49
C VAL A 45 -14.94 13.61 -6.41
N LEU A 46 -15.85 12.85 -7.03
CA LEU A 46 -15.47 11.84 -8.03
C LEU A 46 -14.87 12.46 -9.30
N PHE A 47 -15.30 13.69 -9.64
CA PHE A 47 -14.79 14.46 -10.78
C PHE A 47 -13.47 15.18 -10.47
N LEU A 48 -13.28 15.65 -9.23
CA LEU A 48 -12.07 16.38 -8.80
C LEU A 48 -10.92 15.49 -8.30
N LEU A 49 -11.18 14.22 -7.95
CA LEU A 49 -10.11 13.33 -7.49
C LEU A 49 -9.45 12.60 -8.67
N PRO A 50 -8.21 12.95 -9.04
CA PRO A 50 -7.36 12.04 -9.81
C PRO A 50 -7.19 10.71 -9.05
N ASP A 51 -6.83 9.68 -9.81
CA ASP A 51 -6.78 8.29 -9.35
C ASP A 51 -5.97 8.14 -8.05
N LEU A 52 -6.60 7.56 -7.03
CA LEU A 52 -5.99 7.31 -5.72
C LEU A 52 -5.93 5.79 -5.52
N SER A 53 -5.31 5.09 -6.46
CA SER A 53 -5.00 3.65 -6.35
C SER A 53 -3.65 3.37 -5.65
N LYS A 54 -3.17 4.24 -4.76
CA LYS A 54 -1.96 3.98 -3.95
C LYS A 54 -1.99 4.65 -2.57
N LYS A 55 -2.93 4.32 -1.69
CA LYS A 55 -2.78 4.66 -0.25
C LYS A 55 -3.75 3.95 0.72
N LYS A 56 -4.07 2.66 0.55
CA LYS A 56 -5.11 2.03 1.39
C LYS A 56 -4.94 0.56 1.76
N GLN A 57 -3.72 0.17 2.11
CA GLN A 57 -3.45 -1.05 2.89
C GLN A 57 -2.45 -0.82 4.03
N ALA A 58 -2.19 0.43 4.41
CA ALA A 58 -1.37 0.76 5.57
C ALA A 58 -2.18 1.72 6.44
N GLU A 59 -3.25 1.22 7.06
CA GLU A 59 -3.79 1.75 8.32
C GLU A 59 -5.08 1.01 8.70
N GLN A 60 -5.02 0.41 9.89
CA GLN A 60 -6.11 -0.02 10.78
C GLN A 60 -6.52 -1.50 10.75
N GLU A 61 -5.77 -2.29 11.52
CA GLU A 61 -6.29 -3.22 12.53
C GLU A 61 -5.36 -3.06 13.76
N SER A 62 -5.71 -2.17 14.70
CA SER A 62 -6.39 -2.45 15.98
C SER A 62 -5.43 -3.12 17.00
N ASP A 63 -4.74 -2.33 17.82
CA ASP A 63 -5.15 -1.93 19.18
C ASP A 63 -5.03 -3.06 20.22
N SER A 64 -4.05 -2.94 21.12
CA SER A 64 -4.19 -3.24 22.56
C SER A 64 -2.92 -2.82 23.32
N THR A 65 -3.04 -1.72 24.07
CA THR A 65 -2.48 -1.45 25.40
C THR A 65 -1.50 -2.50 25.98
N SER A 66 -0.25 -2.08 26.16
CA SER A 66 0.60 -2.39 27.34
C SER A 66 1.67 -1.31 27.40
N SER A 67 1.47 -0.27 28.21
CA SER A 67 2.01 -0.17 29.56
C SER A 67 3.51 -0.40 29.60
N SER A 68 4.22 0.69 29.90
CA SER A 68 5.54 0.76 30.53
C SER A 68 6.71 0.25 29.69
N GLU A 69 7.56 1.16 29.22
CA GLU A 69 9.02 0.99 29.08
C GLU A 69 9.62 2.25 28.43
N GLU A 70 9.62 3.36 29.18
CA GLU A 70 10.68 4.37 29.02
C GLU A 70 11.82 3.97 29.95
N GLU A 71 12.78 3.16 29.49
CA GLU A 71 14.17 3.26 29.96
C GLU A 71 15.19 2.56 29.03
N LEU A 72 15.79 3.38 28.18
CA LEU A 72 17.23 3.44 27.85
C LEU A 72 17.95 2.22 27.25
N LEU A 73 18.46 2.50 26.03
CA LEU A 73 19.69 2.02 25.41
C LEU A 73 19.76 0.53 25.05
N ASP A 74 19.37 0.21 23.81
CA ASP A 74 20.02 -0.90 23.11
C ASP A 74 20.15 -0.62 21.60
N VAL A 75 21.41 -0.57 21.16
CA VAL A 75 21.79 -0.59 19.74
C VAL A 75 21.53 -2.01 19.24
N HIS A 76 20.30 -2.30 18.84
CA HIS A 76 20.01 -3.55 18.15
C HIS A 76 20.77 -3.58 16.81
N PRO A 77 21.52 -4.65 16.49
CA PRO A 77 21.98 -4.89 15.14
C PRO A 77 20.76 -4.85 14.22
N VAL A 78 20.85 -4.17 13.08
CA VAL A 78 19.76 -4.12 12.10
C VAL A 78 19.57 -5.54 11.54
N GLU A 79 18.76 -6.34 12.22
CA GLU A 79 18.22 -7.61 11.73
C GLU A 79 17.22 -7.27 10.64
N TRP A 80 17.67 -7.09 9.39
CA TRP A 80 16.75 -6.97 8.26
C TRP A 80 15.86 -8.21 8.25
N SER A 81 14.55 -8.02 8.21
CA SER A 81 13.63 -9.16 8.15
C SER A 81 13.86 -9.98 6.89
N LYS A 82 13.35 -11.22 6.90
CA LYS A 82 13.57 -12.19 5.82
C LYS A 82 12.86 -11.82 4.51
N ASP A 83 12.01 -10.78 4.54
CA ASP A 83 11.15 -10.38 3.44
C ASP A 83 11.67 -9.12 2.75
N TRP A 84 12.04 -9.30 1.48
CA TRP A 84 12.55 -8.25 0.61
C TRP A 84 11.55 -7.91 -0.48
N PHE A 85 11.55 -6.65 -0.89
CA PHE A 85 10.77 -6.15 -2.00
C PHE A 85 11.70 -5.41 -2.95
N TYR A 86 11.44 -5.48 -4.25
CA TYR A 86 12.20 -4.76 -5.26
C TYR A 86 11.27 -4.12 -6.30
N VAL A 87 11.76 -3.09 -6.99
CA VAL A 87 11.04 -2.45 -8.09
C VAL A 87 11.51 -3.05 -9.41
N ASP A 88 10.60 -3.73 -10.11
CA ASP A 88 10.84 -4.32 -11.43
C ASP A 88 10.95 -3.23 -12.52
N VAL A 89 11.41 -3.60 -13.73
CA VAL A 89 11.52 -2.72 -14.91
C VAL A 89 10.22 -2.00 -15.25
N ASN A 90 9.08 -2.59 -14.89
CA ASN A 90 7.74 -2.02 -15.04
C ASN A 90 7.39 -0.96 -13.97
N LYS A 91 8.36 -0.56 -13.13
CA LYS A 91 8.18 0.36 -11.99
C LYS A 91 7.13 -0.12 -10.97
N LYS A 92 6.95 -1.43 -10.87
CA LYS A 92 6.05 -2.08 -9.93
C LYS A 92 6.88 -2.71 -8.81
N SER A 93 6.46 -2.51 -7.56
CA SER A 93 7.01 -3.21 -6.41
C SER A 93 6.59 -4.68 -6.45
N VAL A 94 7.55 -5.59 -6.40
CA VAL A 94 7.39 -7.04 -6.43
C VAL A 94 7.99 -7.61 -5.14
N GLY A 95 7.22 -8.45 -4.45
CA GLY A 95 7.60 -9.08 -3.18
C GLY A 95 6.35 -9.54 -2.40
N PRO A 96 6.53 -10.11 -1.19
CA PRO A 96 7.81 -10.37 -0.53
C PRO A 96 8.59 -11.50 -1.22
N VAL A 97 9.90 -11.33 -1.35
CA VAL A 97 10.85 -12.35 -1.79
C VAL A 97 11.89 -12.58 -0.71
N SER A 98 12.40 -13.81 -0.60
CA SER A 98 13.48 -14.11 0.32
C SER A 98 14.85 -13.73 -0.27
N MET A 99 15.87 -13.57 0.58
CA MET A 99 17.24 -13.28 0.13
C MET A 99 17.77 -14.22 -0.97
N PRO A 100 17.58 -15.55 -0.92
CA PRO A 100 17.99 -16.44 -2.01
C PRO A 100 17.32 -16.10 -3.35
N VAL A 101 16.02 -15.78 -3.32
CA VAL A 101 15.30 -15.37 -4.53
C VAL A 101 15.83 -14.03 -5.04
N LEU A 102 16.17 -13.10 -4.15
CA LEU A 102 16.78 -11.82 -4.53
C LEU A 102 18.16 -12.02 -5.20
N ILE A 103 18.96 -12.96 -4.70
CA ILE A 103 20.24 -13.37 -5.33
C ILE A 103 19.99 -13.99 -6.70
N ASP A 104 19.00 -14.87 -6.86
CA ASP A 104 18.65 -15.46 -8.15
C ASP A 104 18.21 -14.39 -9.15
N LEU A 105 17.44 -13.39 -8.71
CA LEU A 105 17.03 -12.25 -9.53
C LEU A 105 18.23 -11.37 -9.95
N TRP A 106 19.22 -11.21 -9.07
CA TRP A 106 20.47 -10.50 -9.38
C TRP A 106 21.28 -11.26 -10.43
N LYS A 107 21.46 -12.57 -10.26
CA LYS A 107 22.15 -13.45 -11.23
C LYS A 107 21.43 -13.51 -12.58
N ALA A 108 20.11 -13.43 -12.58
CA ALA A 108 19.28 -13.37 -13.77
C ALA A 108 19.23 -11.96 -14.43
N GLU A 109 19.99 -10.99 -13.93
CA GLU A 109 20.01 -9.59 -14.39
C GLU A 109 18.64 -8.88 -14.39
N LYS A 110 17.68 -9.40 -13.62
CA LYS A 110 16.34 -8.79 -13.47
C LYS A 110 16.37 -7.56 -12.56
N ILE A 111 17.30 -7.53 -11.62
CA ILE A 111 17.57 -6.39 -10.75
C ILE A 111 19.00 -5.90 -10.97
N ARG A 112 19.22 -4.58 -10.84
CA ARG A 112 20.49 -3.90 -11.08
C ARG A 112 20.85 -3.03 -9.88
N LEU A 113 22.06 -2.48 -9.85
CA LEU A 113 22.51 -1.56 -8.81
C LEU A 113 21.56 -0.38 -8.57
N SER A 114 20.92 0.12 -9.65
CA SER A 114 19.94 1.20 -9.59
C SER A 114 18.52 0.76 -9.19
N THR A 115 18.29 -0.55 -8.99
CA THR A 115 16.99 -1.07 -8.58
C THR A 115 16.72 -0.68 -7.14
N LEU A 116 15.54 -0.14 -6.90
CA LEU A 116 15.06 0.18 -5.56
C LEU A 116 14.62 -1.10 -4.86
N VAL A 117 15.10 -1.30 -3.65
CA VAL A 117 14.76 -2.41 -2.76
C VAL A 117 14.33 -1.87 -1.41
N TRP A 118 13.54 -2.67 -0.71
CA TRP A 118 13.07 -2.35 0.63
C TRP A 118 12.89 -3.65 1.42
N SER A 119 13.25 -3.61 2.70
CA SER A 119 12.94 -4.65 3.68
C SER A 119 12.30 -4.02 4.90
N GLU A 120 11.63 -4.84 5.71
CA GLU A 120 11.13 -4.40 7.01
C GLU A 120 12.29 -3.88 7.87
N GLY A 121 12.05 -2.79 8.60
CA GLY A 121 13.06 -2.07 9.37
C GLY A 121 13.81 -0.98 8.59
N MET A 122 13.63 -0.87 7.27
CA MET A 122 14.20 0.23 6.48
C MET A 122 13.29 1.48 6.50
N THR A 123 13.91 2.67 6.52
CA THR A 123 13.19 3.95 6.53
C THR A 123 12.45 4.25 5.22
N GLY A 124 12.87 3.64 4.11
CA GLY A 124 12.26 3.81 2.80
C GLY A 124 12.96 2.98 1.74
N TRP A 125 12.48 3.10 0.50
CA TRP A 125 13.09 2.42 -0.65
C TRP A 125 14.48 2.99 -0.93
N GLU A 126 15.48 2.13 -0.87
CA GLU A 126 16.87 2.48 -1.14
C GLU A 126 17.37 1.68 -2.32
N LYS A 127 18.36 2.20 -3.06
CA LYS A 127 18.92 1.44 -4.17
C LYS A 127 19.89 0.39 -3.65
N ILE A 128 20.08 -0.68 -4.43
CA ILE A 128 21.08 -1.70 -4.12
C ILE A 128 22.48 -1.10 -3.99
N GLU A 129 22.83 -0.10 -4.82
CA GLU A 129 24.12 0.60 -4.75
C GLU A 129 24.36 1.36 -3.42
N ASP A 130 23.30 1.86 -2.80
CA ASP A 130 23.38 2.59 -1.54
C ASP A 130 23.53 1.61 -0.35
N LEU A 131 23.04 0.38 -0.51
CA LEU A 131 23.06 -0.68 0.49
C LEU A 131 24.31 -1.56 0.37
N ARG A 132 25.44 -1.05 0.88
CA ARG A 132 26.73 -1.76 0.86
C ARG A 132 26.67 -3.18 1.44
N SER A 133 25.89 -3.37 2.50
CA SER A 133 25.71 -4.68 3.14
C SER A 133 24.98 -5.68 2.23
N LEU A 134 23.93 -5.23 1.54
CA LEU A 134 23.20 -6.04 0.58
C LEU A 134 24.07 -6.36 -0.64
N MET A 135 24.80 -5.37 -1.16
CA MET A 135 25.73 -5.55 -2.28
C MET A 135 26.77 -6.63 -1.96
N THR A 136 27.33 -6.62 -0.75
CA THR A 136 28.28 -7.65 -0.30
C THR A 136 27.65 -9.05 -0.30
N CYS A 137 26.38 -9.17 0.08
CA CYS A 137 25.65 -10.44 0.07
C CYS A 137 25.33 -10.96 -1.34
N LEU A 138 25.04 -10.04 -2.27
CA LEU A 138 24.78 -10.36 -3.68
C LEU A 138 26.05 -10.76 -4.43
N GLU A 139 27.18 -10.11 -4.16
CA GLU A 139 28.48 -10.42 -4.80
C GLU A 139 29.14 -11.70 -4.27
N LYS A 140 28.88 -12.06 -3.00
CA LYS A 140 29.52 -13.21 -2.35
C LYS A 140 28.96 -14.58 -2.83
N ASN A 141 27.82 -14.62 -3.51
CA ASN A 141 27.13 -15.85 -3.94
C ASN A 141 27.05 -16.00 -5.46
#